data_AF-A0AAE3PJN3-F1
#
_entry.id   AF-A0AAE3PJN3-F1
#
_cell.length_a   1.000
_cell.length_b   1.000
_cell.length_c   1.000
_cell.angle_alpha   90.00
_cell.angle_beta   90.00
_cell.angle_gamma   90.00
#
_symmetry.space_group_name_H-M   'P 1'
#
loop_
_entity.id
_entity.type
_entity.pdbx_description
1 polymer ?
#
loop_
_entity_poly.entity_id
_entity_poly.type
_entity_poly.pdbx_seq_one_letter_code
_entity_poly.pdbx_strand_id
1 'polypeptide(L)'
;MPRWECAINGCGHEYDQVEDLIVHQSAEHDRAECKVCGAVLPDGYFAVRHAFDEHTRAEYVRAYNASAAEVRQRENIKETIEETADIRAVVDRLEGGTDRL
;
A
#
# COMPACT_ATOMS: atom_id res chain seq x y z
N MET A 1 19.98 -9.43 -5.89
CA MET A 1 19.34 -8.27 -5.23
C MET A 1 18.13 -8.80 -4.49
N PRO A 2 17.78 -8.30 -3.29
CA PRO A 2 16.55 -8.72 -2.63
C PRO A 2 15.37 -8.39 -3.56
N ARG A 3 14.45 -9.34 -3.72
CA ARG A 3 13.20 -9.15 -4.48
C ARG A 3 12.11 -8.66 -3.55
N TRP A 4 11.20 -7.86 -4.10
CA TRP A 4 10.00 -7.38 -3.41
C TRP A 4 8.86 -8.36 -3.66
N GLU A 5 8.29 -8.91 -2.61
CA GLU A 5 7.20 -9.89 -2.70
C GLU A 5 5.86 -9.25 -2.33
N CYS A 6 4.82 -9.52 -3.14
CA CYS A 6 3.45 -9.17 -2.81
C CYS A 6 2.88 -10.10 -1.74
N ALA A 7 2.76 -9.60 -0.51
CA ALA A 7 2.21 -10.34 0.62
C ALA A 7 0.68 -10.23 0.77
N ILE A 8 -0.02 -9.52 -0.14
CA ILE A 8 -1.47 -9.35 -0.08
C ILE A 8 -2.14 -10.71 -0.30
N ASN A 9 -2.89 -11.18 0.70
CA ASN A 9 -3.66 -12.43 0.65
C ASN A 9 -2.87 -13.67 0.16
N GLY A 10 -1.55 -13.70 0.38
CA GLY A 10 -0.69 -14.79 -0.08
C GLY A 10 -0.39 -14.81 -1.58
N CYS A 11 -0.46 -13.66 -2.26
CA CYS A 11 -0.19 -13.52 -3.70
C CYS A 11 1.18 -14.09 -4.12
N GLY A 12 2.26 -13.73 -3.41
CA GLY A 12 3.60 -14.29 -3.62
C GLY A 12 4.32 -13.87 -4.90
N HIS A 13 3.75 -12.97 -5.70
CA HIS A 13 4.43 -12.43 -6.89
C HIS A 13 5.63 -11.58 -6.48
N GLU A 14 6.77 -11.83 -7.12
CA GLU A 14 8.03 -11.14 -6.87
C GLU A 14 8.37 -10.13 -7.97
N TYR A 15 8.96 -8.99 -7.57
CA TYR A 15 9.41 -7.92 -8.46
C TYR A 15 10.81 -7.46 -8.09
N ASP A 16 11.58 -7.08 -9.10
CA ASP A 16 12.92 -6.51 -8.90
C ASP A 16 12.85 -5.01 -8.51
N GLN A 17 11.75 -4.33 -8.83
CA GLN A 17 11.48 -2.94 -8.49
C GLN A 17 10.24 -2.82 -7.61
N VAL A 18 10.31 -1.98 -6.59
CA VAL A 18 9.20 -1.75 -5.65
C VAL A 18 8.03 -1.05 -6.35
N GLU A 19 8.31 -0.21 -7.34
CA GLU A 19 7.30 0.47 -8.16
C GLU A 19 6.43 -0.52 -8.92
N ASP A 20 7.02 -1.58 -9.47
CA ASP A 20 6.29 -2.64 -10.16
C ASP A 20 5.40 -3.43 -9.19
N LEU A 21 5.89 -3.69 -7.98
CA LEU A 21 5.08 -4.27 -6.92
C LEU A 21 3.88 -3.38 -6.58
N ILE A 22 4.06 -2.07 -6.39
CA ILE A 22 2.96 -1.16 -6.03
C ILE A 22 1.93 -1.07 -7.15
N VAL A 23 2.38 -1.02 -8.42
CA VAL A 23 1.46 -1.05 -9.58
C VAL A 23 0.65 -2.34 -9.58
N HIS A 24 1.29 -3.51 -9.36
CA HIS A 24 0.60 -4.79 -9.26
C HIS A 24 -0.45 -4.79 -8.13
N GLN A 25 -0.07 -4.34 -6.92
CA GLN A 25 -1.00 -4.24 -5.79
C GLN A 25 -2.23 -3.41 -6.14
N SER A 26 -2.04 -2.34 -6.92
CA SER A 26 -3.10 -1.39 -7.23
C SER A 26 -4.03 -1.82 -8.37
N ALA A 27 -3.54 -2.65 -9.29
CA ALA A 27 -4.27 -3.06 -10.48
C ALA A 27 -4.87 -4.48 -10.39
N GLU A 28 -4.23 -5.37 -9.63
CA GLU A 28 -4.53 -6.82 -9.65
C GLU A 28 -5.20 -7.32 -8.37
N HIS A 29 -5.33 -6.49 -7.33
CA HIS A 29 -6.01 -6.84 -6.07
C HIS A 29 -7.30 -6.04 -5.89
N ASP A 30 -8.23 -6.64 -5.15
CA ASP A 30 -9.43 -5.96 -4.70
C ASP A 30 -9.09 -4.71 -3.89
N ARG A 31 -9.90 -3.67 -4.04
CA ARG A 31 -9.74 -2.44 -3.26
C ARG A 31 -10.02 -2.69 -1.78
N ALA A 32 -9.25 -2.01 -0.93
CA ALA A 32 -9.42 -2.04 0.51
C ALA A 32 -10.26 -0.84 0.99
N GLU A 33 -11.19 -1.10 1.90
CA GLU A 33 -11.92 -0.06 2.62
C GLU A 33 -11.16 0.37 3.88
N CYS A 34 -10.93 1.68 4.03
CA CYS A 34 -10.37 2.24 5.24
C CYS A 34 -11.37 2.14 6.40
N LYS A 35 -11.09 1.34 7.42
CA LYS A 35 -11.99 1.15 8.58
C LYS A 35 -12.15 2.40 9.46
N VAL A 36 -11.33 3.43 9.26
CA VAL A 36 -11.44 4.71 10.00
C VAL A 36 -12.46 5.63 9.36
N CYS A 37 -12.46 5.77 8.02
CA CYS A 37 -13.28 6.78 7.32
C CYS A 37 -14.14 6.24 6.16
N GLY A 38 -14.03 4.96 5.81
CA GLY A 38 -14.80 4.31 4.73
C GLY A 38 -14.26 4.57 3.31
N ALA A 39 -13.11 5.23 3.16
CA ALA A 39 -12.51 5.45 1.84
C ALA A 39 -12.11 4.12 1.17
N VAL A 40 -12.44 3.95 -0.11
CA VAL A 40 -12.10 2.74 -0.89
C VAL A 40 -10.87 3.01 -1.76
N LEU A 41 -9.77 2.35 -1.43
CA LEU A 41 -8.43 2.62 -1.95
C LEU A 41 -7.83 1.37 -2.58
N PRO A 42 -6.83 1.50 -3.47
CA PRO A 42 -6.01 0.34 -3.83
C PRO A 42 -5.39 -0.28 -2.57
N ASP A 43 -5.39 -1.62 -2.48
CA ASP A 43 -4.80 -2.34 -1.34
C ASP A 43 -3.26 -2.23 -1.37
N GLY A 44 -2.60 -2.77 -0.34
CA GLY A 44 -1.16 -2.70 -0.20
C GLY A 44 -0.68 -1.32 0.20
N TYR A 45 0.33 -0.80 -0.51
CA TYR A 45 1.01 0.43 -0.13
C TYR A 45 0.06 1.64 0.00
N PHE A 46 -0.87 1.84 -0.93
CA PHE A 46 -1.75 3.03 -0.88
C PHE A 46 -2.73 3.01 0.28
N ALA A 47 -3.28 1.84 0.63
CA ALA A 47 -4.11 1.69 1.82
C ALA A 47 -3.32 1.96 3.12
N VAL A 48 -2.09 1.44 3.23
CA VAL A 48 -1.20 1.70 4.37
C VAL A 48 -0.84 3.18 4.46
N ARG A 49 -0.41 3.78 3.35
CA ARG A 49 -0.05 5.20 3.28
C ARG A 49 -1.21 6.08 3.74
N HIS A 50 -2.40 5.91 3.17
CA HIS A 50 -3.60 6.65 3.56
C HIS A 50 -3.87 6.53 5.06
N ALA A 51 -3.79 5.32 5.61
CA ALA A 51 -4.08 5.07 7.00
C ALA A 51 -3.17 5.85 7.96
N PHE A 52 -1.91 6.10 7.59
CA PHE A 52 -0.92 6.78 8.44
C PHE A 52 -0.66 8.25 8.08
N ASP A 53 -1.03 8.69 6.87
CA ASP A 53 -0.97 10.11 6.48
C ASP A 53 -2.23 10.88 6.90
N GLU A 54 -3.40 10.24 6.79
CA GLU A 54 -4.69 10.91 6.99
C GLU A 54 -5.29 10.69 8.38
N HIS A 55 -4.82 9.67 9.12
CA HIS A 55 -5.36 9.32 10.43
C HIS A 55 -4.26 9.18 11.48
N THR A 56 -4.63 9.39 12.73
CA THR A 56 -3.72 9.18 13.85
C THR A 56 -3.56 7.70 14.16
N ARG A 57 -2.42 7.35 14.76
CA ARG A 57 -2.16 5.99 15.28
C ARG A 57 -3.28 5.48 16.20
N ALA A 58 -3.86 6.36 17.03
CA ALA A 58 -4.92 5.99 17.96
C ALA A 58 -6.23 5.63 17.23
N GLU A 59 -6.56 6.33 16.14
CA GLU A 59 -7.71 5.99 15.30
C GLU A 59 -7.50 4.66 14.58
N TYR A 60 -6.32 4.46 14.00
CA TYR A 60 -5.97 3.20 13.34
C TYR A 60 -6.09 2.00 14.29
N VAL A 61 -5.48 2.08 15.48
CA VAL A 61 -5.54 1.01 16.48
C VAL A 61 -6.98 0.67 16.86
N ARG A 62 -7.85 1.68 17.05
CA ARG A 62 -9.25 1.46 17.41
C ARG A 62 -10.07 0.84 16.28
N ALA A 63 -9.90 1.34 15.05
CA ALA A 63 -10.66 0.86 13.90
C ALA A 63 -10.25 -0.53 13.42
N TYR A 64 -8.95 -0.84 13.50
CA TYR A 64 -8.39 -2.11 13.03
C TYR A 64 -8.15 -3.14 14.14
N ASN A 65 -8.38 -2.77 15.41
CA ASN A 65 -8.00 -3.57 16.57
C ASN A 65 -6.52 -4.01 16.52
N ALA A 66 -5.64 -3.11 16.07
CA ALA A 66 -4.24 -3.40 15.79
C ALA A 66 -3.37 -3.26 17.05
N SER A 67 -2.41 -4.16 17.21
CA SER A 67 -1.37 -4.06 18.23
C SER A 67 -0.32 -3.00 17.88
N ALA A 68 0.42 -2.53 18.88
CA ALA A 68 1.52 -1.60 18.66
C ALA A 68 2.64 -2.18 17.77
N ALA A 69 2.82 -3.50 17.75
CA ALA A 69 3.79 -4.16 16.87
C ALA A 69 3.33 -4.13 15.41
N GLU A 70 2.06 -4.42 15.17
CA GLU A 70 1.45 -4.37 13.83
C GLU A 70 1.40 -2.96 13.23
N VAL A 71 1.22 -1.94 14.08
CA VAL A 71 1.34 -0.54 13.67
C VAL A 71 2.77 -0.23 13.22
N ARG A 72 3.76 -0.51 14.09
CA ARG A 72 5.17 -0.24 13.77
C ARG A 72 5.63 -0.97 12.52
N GLN A 73 5.19 -2.21 12.34
CA GLN A 73 5.51 -2.97 11.13
C GLN A 73 5.02 -2.26 9.87
N ARG A 74 3.79 -1.73 9.87
CA ARG A 74 3.23 -1.03 8.71
C ARG A 74 3.88 0.34 8.47
N GLU A 75 4.18 1.08 9.53
CA GLU A 75 4.93 2.34 9.43
C GLU A 75 6.32 2.09 8.82
N ASN A 76 7.06 1.09 9.30
CA ASN A 76 8.36 0.73 8.75
C ASN A 76 8.27 0.30 7.27
N ILE A 77 7.25 -0.47 6.90
CA ILE A 77 7.03 -0.87 5.49
C ILE A 77 6.79 0.36 4.62
N LYS A 78 5.92 1.28 5.06
CA LYS A 78 5.63 2.52 4.35
C LYS A 78 6.90 3.35 4.17
N GLU A 79 7.66 3.58 5.24
CA GLU A 79 8.92 4.34 5.20
C GLU A 79 9.93 3.70 4.25
N THR A 80 10.15 2.38 4.33
CA THR A 80 11.08 1.67 3.44
C THR A 80 10.68 1.82 1.97
N ILE A 81 9.38 1.74 1.67
CA ILE A 81 8.86 1.94 0.32
C ILE A 81 9.10 3.39 -0.12
N GLU A 82 8.81 4.39 0.71
CA GLU A 82 8.96 5.81 0.38
C GLU A 82 10.42 6.25 0.21
N GLU A 83 11.35 5.59 0.91
CA GLU A 83 12.79 5.80 0.73
C GLU A 83 13.33 5.18 -0.56
N THR A 84 12.67 4.15 -1.09
CA THR A 84 13.15 3.37 -2.25
C THR A 84 12.46 3.74 -3.55
N ALA A 85 11.15 4.00 -3.49
CA ALA A 85 10.27 4.09 -4.65
C ALA A 85 10.08 5.53 -5.15
N ASP A 86 10.09 5.72 -6.47
CA ASP A 86 9.52 6.94 -7.06
C ASP A 86 7.99 6.83 -7.15
N ILE A 87 7.30 7.28 -6.08
CA ILE A 87 5.84 7.21 -6.01
C ILE A 87 5.15 8.06 -7.10
N ARG A 88 5.79 9.13 -7.58
CA ARG A 88 5.22 9.93 -8.68
C ARG A 88 5.19 9.11 -9.95
N ALA A 89 6.28 8.41 -10.27
CA ALA A 89 6.34 7.52 -11.41
C ALA A 89 5.30 6.38 -11.33
N VAL A 90 5.02 5.85 -10.14
CA VAL A 90 3.95 4.86 -9.92
C VAL A 90 2.58 5.44 -10.25
N VAL A 91 2.27 6.63 -9.73
CA VAL A 91 0.98 7.30 -9.98
C VAL A 91 0.81 7.59 -11.46
N ASP A 92 1.83 8.14 -12.12
CA ASP A 92 1.80 8.43 -13.57
C ASP A 92 1.51 7.17 -14.40
N ARG A 93 2.05 6.00 -14.00
CA ARG A 93 1.78 4.71 -14.66
C ARG A 93 0.34 4.24 -14.46
N LEU A 94 -0.23 4.42 -13.28
CA LEU A 94 -1.61 4.03 -12.97
C LEU A 94 -2.62 4.93 -13.69
N GLU A 95 -2.37 6.24 -13.71
CA GLU A 95 -3.23 7.20 -14.40
C GLU A 95 -3.11 7.07 -15.93
N GLY A 96 -1.88 6.94 -16.45
CA GLY A 96 -1.62 6.77 -17.89
C GLY A 96 -2.09 5.43 -18.46
N GLY A 97 -2.34 4.41 -17.62
CA GLY A 97 -2.96 3.15 -18.01
C GLY A 97 -4.48 3.21 -18.17
N THR A 98 -5.13 4.25 -17.66
CA THR A 98 -6.60 4.38 -17.61
C THR A 98 -7.22 4.89 -18.92
N ASP A 99 -6.42 5.33 -19.90
CA ASP A 99 -6.88 5.84 -21.21
C ASP A 99 -7.05 4.75 -22.29
N ARG A 100 -7.44 3.53 -21.89
CA ARG A 100 -7.74 2.42 -22.81
C ARG A 100 -9.09 1.77 -22.51
N LEU A 101 -10.17 2.54 -22.63
CA LEU A 101 -11.54 2.03 -22.81
C LEU A 101 -12.34 2.93 -23.76
#